data_AF-A0A3D4GYZ9-F1
#
_entry.id   AF-A0A3D4GYZ9-F1
#
_cell.length_a   1.000
_cell.length_b   1.000
_cell.length_c   1.000
_cell.angle_alpha   90.00
_cell.angle_beta   90.00
_cell.angle_gamma   90.00
#
_symmetry.space_group_name_H-M   'P 1'
#
loop_
_entity.id
_entity.type
_entity.pdbx_description
1 polymer ?
#
loop_
_entity_poly.entity_id
_entity_poly.type
_entity_poly.pdbx_seq_one_letter_code
_entity_poly.pdbx_strand_id
1 'polypeptide(L)'
;MDNSSAAIQQQNLEHLKAIPMFDRLEMDELQKVYGICIYKEYAADEKLYEFGTPSNDLFILLYGRLVARTKTGLDIAYIPPIGVVGEMGVLTDQPRSADVVAFHDSMGFLITKKALIELFEQDDAICRKILLNVVKILSAKLYDTNSEIEKLREEAT
;
A
#
# COMPACT_ATOMS: atom_id res chain seq x y z
N MET A 1 -32.67 8.08 5.09
CA MET A 1 -31.46 7.39 4.60
C MET A 1 -30.41 8.47 4.42
N ASP A 2 -29.33 8.38 5.17
CA ASP A 2 -28.38 9.46 5.41
C ASP A 2 -27.54 9.76 4.16
N ASN A 3 -27.80 10.89 3.51
CA ASN A 3 -27.14 11.33 2.28
C ASN A 3 -25.61 11.55 2.49
N SER A 4 -25.18 11.70 3.75
CA SER A 4 -23.78 11.86 4.12
C SER A 4 -22.96 10.58 3.91
N SER A 5 -23.51 9.41 4.28
CA SER A 5 -22.80 8.13 4.18
C SER A 5 -22.54 7.72 2.73
N ALA A 6 -23.50 8.00 1.83
CA ALA A 6 -23.35 7.70 0.40
C ALA A 6 -22.29 8.60 -0.25
N ALA A 7 -22.24 9.88 0.13
CA ALA A 7 -21.23 10.82 -0.36
C ALA A 7 -19.81 10.45 0.09
N ILE A 8 -19.64 10.08 1.36
CA ILE A 8 -18.35 9.61 1.91
C ILE A 8 -17.90 8.33 1.19
N GLN A 9 -18.81 7.38 0.99
CA GLN A 9 -18.49 6.15 0.27
C GLN A 9 -18.05 6.45 -1.17
N GLN A 10 -18.76 7.31 -1.90
CA GLN A 10 -18.37 7.68 -3.25
C GLN A 10 -16.98 8.33 -3.27
N GLN A 11 -16.69 9.23 -2.34
CA GLN A 11 -15.37 9.87 -2.24
C GLN A 11 -14.26 8.84 -1.98
N ASN A 12 -14.50 7.87 -1.10
CA ASN A 12 -13.53 6.81 -0.83
C ASN A 12 -13.28 5.91 -2.04
N LEU A 13 -14.32 5.61 -2.83
CA LEU A 13 -14.17 4.87 -4.08
C LEU A 13 -13.33 5.65 -5.12
N GLU A 14 -13.52 6.96 -5.23
CA GLU A 14 -12.68 7.81 -6.09
C GLU A 14 -11.21 7.81 -5.63
N HIS A 15 -10.96 7.83 -4.32
CA HIS A 15 -9.60 7.69 -3.79
C HIS A 15 -8.99 6.33 -4.16
N LEU A 16 -9.73 5.23 -3.99
CA LEU A 16 -9.29 3.88 -4.38
C LEU A 16 -8.94 3.80 -5.87
N LYS A 17 -9.72 4.46 -6.73
CA LYS A 17 -9.47 4.52 -8.16
C LYS A 17 -8.15 5.21 -8.53
N ALA A 18 -7.69 6.15 -7.72
CA ALA A 18 -6.42 6.85 -7.93
C ALA A 18 -5.19 6.03 -7.50
N ILE A 19 -5.37 4.93 -6.78
CA ILE A 19 -4.27 4.11 -6.26
C ILE A 19 -3.77 3.16 -7.36
N PRO A 20 -2.48 3.19 -7.72
CA PRO A 20 -1.94 2.40 -8.83
C PRO A 20 -2.18 0.89 -8.72
N MET A 21 -2.25 0.35 -7.50
CA MET A 21 -2.57 -1.07 -7.25
C MET A 21 -3.95 -1.46 -7.81
N PHE A 22 -4.90 -0.52 -7.83
CA PHE A 22 -6.27 -0.73 -8.27
C PHE A 22 -6.56 -0.16 -9.66
N ASP A 23 -5.52 0.16 -10.44
CA ASP A 23 -5.68 0.62 -11.82
C ASP A 23 -6.53 -0.37 -12.65
N ARG A 24 -7.46 0.17 -13.45
CA ARG A 24 -8.42 -0.59 -14.30
C ARG A 24 -9.40 -1.50 -13.55
N LEU A 25 -9.55 -1.35 -12.23
CA LEU A 25 -10.72 -1.92 -11.56
C LEU A 25 -11.95 -1.08 -11.93
N GLU A 26 -13.03 -1.78 -12.27
CA GLU A 26 -14.34 -1.18 -12.53
C GLU A 26 -15.01 -0.78 -11.20
N MET A 27 -16.07 0.04 -11.25
CA MET A 27 -16.67 0.58 -10.02
C MET A 27 -17.27 -0.50 -9.11
N ASP A 28 -17.83 -1.57 -9.66
CA ASP A 28 -18.34 -2.71 -8.90
C ASP A 28 -17.21 -3.53 -8.25
N GLU A 29 -16.08 -3.67 -8.95
CA GLU A 29 -14.86 -4.29 -8.40
C GLU A 29 -14.26 -3.44 -7.26
N LEU A 30 -14.18 -2.11 -7.44
CA LEU A 30 -13.74 -1.17 -6.41
C LEU A 30 -14.64 -1.20 -5.18
N GLN A 31 -15.96 -1.38 -5.35
CA GLN A 31 -16.88 -1.56 -4.24
C GLN A 31 -16.58 -2.82 -3.43
N LYS A 32 -16.19 -3.93 -4.07
CA LYS A 32 -15.78 -5.16 -3.38
C LYS A 32 -14.48 -4.94 -2.60
N VAL A 33 -13.49 -4.26 -3.19
CA VAL A 33 -12.24 -3.89 -2.51
C VAL A 33 -12.51 -2.96 -1.31
N TYR A 34 -13.35 -1.95 -1.49
CA TYR A 34 -13.75 -1.06 -0.41
C TYR A 34 -14.45 -1.80 0.74
N GLY A 35 -15.25 -2.83 0.41
CA GLY A 35 -15.93 -3.67 1.40
C GLY A 35 -15.00 -4.44 2.35
N ILE A 36 -13.73 -4.64 1.97
CA ILE A 36 -12.72 -5.28 2.83
C ILE A 36 -11.74 -4.27 3.47
N CYS A 37 -11.91 -2.98 3.22
CA CYS A 37 -11.07 -1.92 3.79
C CYS A 37 -11.48 -1.59 5.22
N ILE A 38 -10.50 -1.47 6.11
CA ILE A 38 -10.67 -1.02 7.49
C ILE A 38 -10.03 0.36 7.60
N TYR A 39 -10.80 1.37 7.98
CA TYR A 39 -10.25 2.69 8.24
C TYR A 39 -9.32 2.66 9.46
N LYS A 40 -8.13 3.23 9.32
CA LYS A 40 -7.12 3.25 10.38
C LYS A 40 -6.37 4.58 10.38
N GLU A 41 -6.11 5.06 11.59
CA GLU A 41 -5.34 6.27 11.87
C GLU A 41 -4.08 5.90 12.65
N TYR A 42 -3.04 6.70 12.45
CA TYR A 42 -1.75 6.62 13.12
C TYR A 42 -1.30 8.03 13.50
N ALA A 43 -0.93 8.22 14.76
CA ALA A 43 -0.34 9.49 15.22
C ALA A 43 1.08 9.66 14.65
N ALA A 44 1.58 10.90 14.59
CA ALA A 44 2.99 11.14 14.30
C ALA A 44 3.91 10.30 15.20
N ASP A 45 4.98 9.76 14.60
CA ASP A 45 5.94 8.81 15.18
C ASP A 45 5.38 7.43 15.58
N GLU A 46 4.09 7.15 15.32
CA GLU A 46 3.53 5.82 15.55
C GLU A 46 4.04 4.82 14.50
N LYS A 47 4.47 3.64 14.97
CA LYS A 47 4.96 2.56 14.10
C LYS A 47 3.79 1.78 13.53
N LEU A 48 3.67 1.75 12.20
CA LEU A 48 2.74 0.88 11.48
C LEU A 48 3.28 -0.55 11.43
N TYR A 49 4.53 -0.70 10.98
CA TYR A 49 5.16 -2.00 10.77
C TYR A 49 6.56 -2.05 11.37
N GLU A 50 6.92 -3.23 11.86
CA GLU A 50 8.22 -3.52 12.42
C GLU A 50 8.97 -4.55 11.57
N PHE A 51 10.22 -4.26 11.24
CA PHE A 51 11.11 -5.09 10.46
C PHE A 51 11.15 -6.54 10.98
N GLY A 52 11.08 -7.50 10.06
CA GLY A 52 11.18 -8.93 10.38
C GLY A 52 9.93 -9.55 10.99
N THR A 53 8.88 -8.77 11.28
CA THR A 53 7.60 -9.32 11.75
C THR A 53 6.78 -9.93 10.60
N PRO A 54 5.83 -10.85 10.87
CA PRO A 54 4.96 -11.40 9.83
C PRO A 54 4.08 -10.34 9.15
N SER A 55 3.88 -10.49 7.84
CA SER A 55 3.09 -9.56 7.02
C SER A 55 1.63 -10.02 6.89
N ASN A 56 0.78 -9.53 7.79
CA ASN A 56 -0.63 -9.96 7.89
C ASN A 56 -1.63 -8.99 7.24
N ASP A 57 -1.15 -7.84 6.77
CA ASP A 57 -1.96 -6.77 6.22
C ASP A 57 -1.10 -5.81 5.38
N LEU A 58 -1.76 -5.04 4.54
CA LEU A 58 -1.19 -3.90 3.84
C LEU A 58 -1.96 -2.64 4.23
N PHE A 59 -1.32 -1.49 4.04
CA PHE A 59 -1.92 -0.19 4.34
C PHE A 59 -1.80 0.74 3.14
N ILE A 60 -2.87 1.49 2.91
CA ILE A 60 -3.01 2.45 1.83
C ILE A 60 -3.18 3.82 2.46
N LEU A 61 -2.23 4.72 2.22
CA LEU A 61 -2.21 6.05 2.80
C LEU A 61 -3.14 6.99 2.02
N LEU A 62 -4.10 7.63 2.69
CA LEU A 62 -4.99 8.63 2.07
C LEU A 62 -4.64 10.06 2.48
N TYR A 63 -4.13 10.24 3.69
CA TYR A 63 -3.71 11.52 4.22
C TYR A 63 -2.52 11.33 5.16
N GLY A 64 -1.65 12.34 5.22
CA GLY A 64 -0.43 12.33 6.01
C GLY A 64 0.80 11.96 5.19
N ARG A 65 1.82 11.41 5.85
CA ARG A 65 3.07 10.97 5.23
C ARG A 65 3.65 9.85 6.08
N LEU A 66 4.06 8.77 5.44
CA LEU A 66 4.81 7.69 6.10
C LEU A 66 6.28 7.74 5.70
N VAL A 67 7.12 7.08 6.50
CA VAL A 67 8.52 6.84 6.21
C VAL A 67 8.86 5.38 6.41
N ALA A 68 9.51 4.77 5.43
CA ALA A 68 10.13 3.46 5.55
C ALA A 68 11.55 3.64 6.09
N ARG A 69 11.90 2.85 7.11
CA ARG A 69 13.20 2.86 7.77
C ARG A 69 13.86 1.49 7.71
N THR A 70 15.17 1.46 7.52
CA THR A 70 15.93 0.21 7.70
C THR A 70 15.85 -0.25 9.16
N LYS A 71 16.28 -1.50 9.43
CA LYS A 71 16.45 -2.01 10.80
C LYS A 71 17.37 -1.16 11.69
N THR A 72 18.23 -0.31 11.09
CA THR A 72 19.14 0.57 11.82
C THR A 72 18.56 1.98 12.03
N GLY A 73 17.30 2.20 11.64
CA GLY A 73 16.60 3.48 11.78
C GLY A 73 16.88 4.50 10.68
N LEU A 74 17.56 4.12 9.59
CA LEU A 74 17.83 5.02 8.47
C LEU A 74 16.58 5.16 7.60
N ASP A 75 16.11 6.40 7.39
CA ASP A 75 15.04 6.72 6.45
C ASP A 75 15.49 6.36 5.02
N ILE A 76 14.74 5.49 4.34
CA ILE A 76 15.06 5.02 2.97
C ILE A 76 14.03 5.43 1.92
N ALA A 77 12.78 5.69 2.34
CA ALA A 77 11.76 6.18 1.42
C ALA A 77 10.66 6.91 2.20
N TYR A 78 10.18 8.02 1.65
CA TYR A 78 8.93 8.64 2.10
C TYR A 78 7.78 8.17 1.21
N ILE A 79 6.66 7.83 1.84
CA ILE A 79 5.46 7.35 1.15
C ILE A 79 4.41 8.47 1.23
N PRO A 80 4.07 9.10 0.09
CA PRO A 80 3.00 10.10 0.03
C PRO A 80 1.61 9.43 0.01
N PRO A 81 0.52 10.21 0.18
CA PRO A 81 -0.83 9.74 -0.09
C PRO A 81 -0.94 9.03 -1.44
N ILE A 82 -1.94 8.15 -1.57
CA ILE A 82 -2.12 7.12 -2.62
C ILE A 82 -1.03 6.03 -2.68
N GLY A 83 -0.03 6.11 -1.79
CA GLY A 83 0.99 5.08 -1.61
C GLY A 83 0.46 3.85 -0.87
N VAL A 84 0.95 2.68 -1.29
CA VAL A 84 0.67 1.38 -0.65
C VAL A 84 1.96 0.88 0.02
N VAL A 85 1.83 0.37 1.25
CA VAL A 85 2.91 -0.24 2.01
C VAL A 85 2.52 -1.61 2.53
N GLY A 86 3.49 -2.51 2.61
CA GLY A 86 3.29 -3.87 3.12
C GLY A 86 2.70 -4.85 2.10
N GLU A 87 2.46 -4.39 0.88
CA GLU A 87 1.93 -5.18 -0.25
C GLU A 87 2.81 -6.39 -0.56
N MET A 88 4.14 -6.20 -0.50
CA MET A 88 5.10 -7.25 -0.81
C MET A 88 4.92 -8.45 0.12
N GLY A 89 4.92 -8.22 1.43
CA GLY A 89 4.82 -9.30 2.40
C GLY A 89 3.47 -10.00 2.40
N VAL A 90 2.38 -9.26 2.13
CA VAL A 90 1.04 -9.84 1.98
C VAL A 90 0.96 -10.81 0.79
N LEU A 91 1.59 -10.46 -0.33
CA LEU A 91 1.50 -11.22 -1.58
C LEU A 91 2.58 -12.30 -1.75
N THR A 92 3.68 -12.23 -1.00
CA THR A 92 4.85 -13.12 -1.17
C THR A 92 5.21 -13.92 0.08
N ASP A 93 4.43 -13.78 1.15
CA ASP A 93 4.67 -14.40 2.46
C ASP A 93 5.98 -13.98 3.14
N GLN A 94 6.65 -12.96 2.64
CA GLN A 94 7.87 -12.45 3.25
C GLN A 94 7.57 -11.63 4.52
N PRO A 95 8.43 -11.70 5.55
CA PRO A 95 8.38 -10.78 6.67
C PRO A 95 8.51 -9.31 6.23
N ARG A 96 8.15 -8.37 7.10
CA ARG A 96 8.31 -6.93 6.86
C ARG A 96 9.78 -6.61 6.51
N SER A 97 10.00 -6.01 5.34
CA SER A 97 11.34 -5.69 4.83
C SER A 97 11.97 -4.44 5.46
N ALA A 98 11.16 -3.61 6.12
CA ALA A 98 11.53 -2.35 6.72
C ALA A 98 10.55 -2.02 7.86
N ASP A 99 10.98 -1.14 8.76
CA ASP A 99 10.06 -0.43 9.64
C ASP A 99 9.24 0.55 8.78
N VAL A 100 7.97 0.76 9.14
CA VAL A 100 7.15 1.84 8.57
C VAL A 100 6.58 2.64 9.72
N VAL A 101 6.79 3.96 9.68
CA VAL A 101 6.42 4.89 10.74
C VAL A 101 5.64 6.05 10.14
N ALA A 102 4.64 6.54 10.86
CA ALA A 102 3.94 7.77 10.52
C ALA A 102 4.86 8.98 10.76
N PHE A 103 5.24 9.67 9.69
CA PHE A 103 6.07 10.87 9.79
C PHE A 103 5.25 12.10 10.25
N HIS A 104 3.96 12.09 9.92
CA HIS A 104 2.94 12.98 10.46
C HIS A 104 1.69 12.17 10.79
N ASP A 105 0.72 12.76 11.48
CA ASP A 105 -0.62 12.17 11.63
C ASP A 105 -1.14 11.69 10.27
N SER A 106 -1.47 10.41 10.21
CA SER A 106 -1.72 9.69 8.97
C SER A 106 -2.98 8.85 9.09
N MET A 107 -3.72 8.75 8.00
CA MET A 107 -4.94 7.95 7.94
C MET A 107 -5.12 7.31 6.58
N GLY A 108 -5.85 6.20 6.56
CA GLY A 108 -6.10 5.47 5.33
C GLY A 108 -6.78 4.12 5.56
N PHE A 109 -6.56 3.21 4.62
CA PHE A 109 -7.20 1.89 4.63
C PHE A 109 -6.19 0.79 4.91
N LEU A 110 -6.50 -0.04 5.91
CA LEU A 110 -5.86 -1.32 6.15
C LEU A 110 -6.66 -2.43 5.47
N ILE A 111 -5.97 -3.32 4.75
CA ILE A 111 -6.55 -4.53 4.18
C ILE A 111 -5.79 -5.72 4.73
N THR A 112 -6.50 -6.61 5.43
CA THR A 112 -5.88 -7.84 5.94
C THR A 112 -5.57 -8.79 4.80
N LYS A 113 -4.47 -9.53 4.92
CA LYS A 113 -4.10 -10.59 3.98
C LYS A 113 -5.24 -11.60 3.80
N LYS A 114 -5.86 -12.03 4.90
CA LYS A 114 -6.98 -12.97 4.86
C LYS A 114 -8.12 -12.46 3.97
N ALA A 115 -8.58 -11.23 4.20
CA ALA A 115 -9.68 -10.65 3.42
C ALA A 115 -9.30 -10.43 1.94
N LEU A 116 -8.05 -10.08 1.66
CA LEU A 116 -7.57 -9.93 0.28
C LEU A 116 -7.54 -11.27 -0.46
N ILE A 117 -7.05 -12.33 0.17
CA ILE A 117 -7.03 -13.67 -0.41
C ILE A 117 -8.46 -14.20 -0.62
N GLU A 118 -9.34 -14.03 0.35
CA GLU A 118 -10.77 -14.39 0.20
C GLU A 118 -11.42 -13.65 -0.98
N LEU A 119 -11.09 -12.36 -1.18
CA LEU A 119 -11.56 -11.60 -2.34
C LEU A 119 -11.00 -12.16 -3.65
N PHE A 120 -9.73 -12.56 -3.69
CA PHE A 120 -9.11 -13.15 -4.89
C PHE A 120 -9.72 -14.50 -5.24
N GLU A 121 -10.05 -15.31 -4.26
CA GLU A 121 -10.73 -16.61 -4.45
C GLU A 121 -12.18 -16.44 -4.96
N GLN A 122 -12.82 -15.32 -4.64
CA GLN A 122 -14.19 -15.01 -5.07
C GLN A 122 -14.25 -14.33 -6.44
N ASP A 123 -13.20 -13.60 -6.83
CA ASP A 123 -13.17 -12.81 -8.06
C ASP A 123 -11.78 -12.85 -8.73
N ASP A 124 -11.64 -13.79 -9.67
CA ASP A 124 -10.40 -13.95 -10.45
C ASP A 124 -10.05 -12.70 -11.27
N ALA A 125 -11.02 -11.88 -11.67
CA ALA A 125 -10.76 -10.68 -12.46
C ALA A 125 -10.05 -9.62 -11.62
N ILE A 126 -10.53 -9.41 -10.40
CA ILE A 126 -9.88 -8.54 -9.41
C ILE A 126 -8.47 -9.04 -9.11
N CYS A 127 -8.32 -10.34 -8.83
CA CYS A 127 -7.03 -10.96 -8.56
C CYS A 127 -6.02 -10.69 -9.69
N ARG A 128 -6.37 -11.00 -10.94
CA ARG A 128 -5.48 -10.79 -12.09
C ARG A 128 -5.08 -9.32 -12.26
N LYS A 129 -6.03 -8.40 -12.14
CA LYS A 129 -5.77 -6.95 -12.29
C LYS A 129 -4.82 -6.45 -11.21
N ILE A 130 -5.10 -6.75 -9.94
CA ILE A 130 -4.28 -6.32 -8.81
C ILE A 130 -2.88 -6.92 -8.89
N LEU A 131 -2.76 -8.23 -9.12
CA LEU A 131 -1.43 -8.87 -9.23
C LEU A 131 -0.61 -8.28 -10.38
N LEU A 132 -1.23 -8.05 -11.54
CA LEU A 132 -0.55 -7.42 -12.67
C LEU A 132 -0.09 -5.99 -12.35
N ASN A 133 -0.92 -5.21 -11.65
CA ASN A 133 -0.57 -3.85 -11.24
C ASN A 133 0.57 -3.83 -10.22
N VAL A 134 0.55 -4.74 -9.24
CA VAL A 134 1.66 -4.89 -8.30
C VAL A 134 2.95 -5.27 -9.02
N VAL A 135 2.90 -6.21 -9.97
CA VAL A 135 4.08 -6.56 -10.78
C VAL A 135 4.64 -5.32 -11.49
N LYS A 136 3.79 -4.50 -12.13
CA LYS A 136 4.23 -3.26 -12.79
C LYS A 136 4.89 -2.28 -11.80
N ILE A 137 4.29 -2.10 -10.62
CA ILE A 137 4.82 -1.20 -9.58
C ILE A 137 6.19 -1.69 -9.10
N LEU A 138 6.34 -2.99 -8.82
CA LEU A 138 7.60 -3.57 -8.37
C LEU A 138 8.67 -3.52 -9.46
N SER A 139 8.31 -3.77 -10.73
CA SER A 139 9.23 -3.65 -11.85
C SER A 139 9.73 -2.22 -12.04
N ALA A 140 8.86 -1.21 -11.88
CA ALA A 140 9.25 0.20 -11.94
C ALA A 140 10.22 0.55 -10.79
N LYS A 141 9.86 0.19 -9.54
CA LYS A 141 10.73 0.39 -8.36
C LYS A 141 12.11 -0.25 -8.54
N LEU A 142 12.16 -1.46 -9.11
CA LEU A 142 13.43 -2.17 -9.37
C LEU A 142 14.28 -1.44 -10.41
N TYR A 143 13.67 -0.94 -11.48
CA TYR A 143 14.37 -0.17 -12.51
C TYR A 143 14.95 1.14 -11.96
N ASP A 144 14.17 1.85 -11.15
CA ASP A 144 14.60 3.08 -10.48
C ASP A 144 15.76 2.80 -9.51
N THR A 145 15.64 1.75 -8.69
CA THR A 145 16.69 1.34 -7.74
C THR A 145 17.98 0.93 -8.47
N ASN A 146 17.88 0.18 -9.58
CA ASN A 146 19.04 -0.20 -10.38
C ASN A 146 19.74 1.04 -10.96
N SER A 147 18.96 2.01 -11.44
CA SER A 147 19.49 3.27 -12.00
C SER A 147 20.20 4.11 -10.94
N GLU A 148 19.72 4.11 -9.69
CA GLU A 148 20.42 4.77 -8.57
C GLU A 148 21.74 4.07 -8.21
N ILE A 149 21.75 2.74 -8.20
CA ILE A 149 22.96 1.95 -7.94
C ILE A 149 24.03 2.20 -9.00
N GLU A 150 23.64 2.30 -10.27
CA GLU A 150 24.54 2.62 -11.39
C GLU A 150 25.22 3.98 -11.18
N LYS A 151 24.43 5.03 -10.89
CA LYS A 151 24.96 6.39 -10.62
C LYS A 151 25.96 6.41 -9.46
N LEU A 152 25.61 5.75 -8.34
CA LEU A 152 26.49 5.69 -7.17
C LEU A 152 27.81 4.97 -7.46
N ARG A 153 27.83 4.00 -8.37
CA ARG A 153 29.06 3.30 -8.79
C ARG A 153 29.92 4.15 -9.71
N GLU A 154 29.31 4.92 -10.60
CA GLU A 154 30.02 5.87 -11.47
C GLU A 154 30.69 6.99 -10.66
N GLU A 155 30.01 7.53 -9.64
CA GLU A 155 30.56 8.57 -8.76
C GLU A 155 31.70 8.08 -7.84
N ALA A 156 31.77 6.78 -7.58
CA ALA A 156 32.81 6.15 -6.76
C ALA A 156 34.07 5.77 -7.55
N THR A 157 34.11 6.04 -8.86
CA THR A 157 35.23 5.74 -9.77
C THR A 157 35.97 7.02 -10.18
#